data_AF-A0A2W4XKR5-F1
#
_entry.id   AF-A0A2W4XKR5-F1
#
_cell.length_a   1.000
_cell.length_b   1.000
_cell.length_c   1.000
_cell.angle_alpha   90.00
_cell.angle_beta   90.00
_cell.angle_gamma   90.00
#
_symmetry.space_group_name_H-M   'P 1'
#
loop_
_entity.id
_entity.type
_entity.pdbx_description
1 polymer ?
#
loop_
_entity_poly.entity_id
_entity_poly.type
_entity_poly.pdbx_seq_one_letter_code
_entity_poly.pdbx_strand_id
1 'polypeptide(L)'
;MIGRLVAMKKKTRRILLVVLSLFTAALVAASGGMLSLIQMSAEQSRVPVIANASETSRPEEAALQCLPDDATNIILRGVHEHESTAGGYTHQMTYYLFGLTSEGQWQEWAVMDFEGVCGITYTTAWGETLSEHVDMDVARSLRLQSYRTIAESIGGIEELKKGILAPDDYLGGMDSYGNERLPTFAPEDIWALHQLGIYPPEDTYTIQEIEPYVPGQLSQ
;
A
#
# COMPACT_ATOMS: atom_id res chain seq x y z
N MET A 1 -65.03 -2.88 42.04
CA MET A 1 -65.11 -2.45 40.63
C MET A 1 -64.10 -3.27 39.82
N ILE A 2 -64.56 -4.33 39.16
CA ILE A 2 -63.74 -5.19 38.29
C ILE A 2 -64.37 -5.13 36.90
N GLY A 3 -63.72 -4.40 36.00
CA GLY A 3 -64.20 -4.12 34.65
C GLY A 3 -63.72 -5.17 33.64
N ARG A 4 -64.64 -6.08 33.31
CA ARG A 4 -64.87 -6.73 32.00
C ARG A 4 -63.71 -6.80 30.98
N LEU A 5 -63.07 -7.98 30.92
CA LEU A 5 -62.46 -8.54 29.72
C LEU A 5 -63.57 -9.03 28.77
N VAL A 6 -63.72 -8.40 27.61
CA VAL A 6 -64.65 -8.81 26.55
C VAL A 6 -63.89 -9.40 25.37
N ALA A 7 -64.05 -10.71 25.23
CA ALA A 7 -64.31 -11.48 24.01
C ALA A 7 -63.59 -11.09 22.69
N MET A 8 -62.68 -11.98 22.31
CA MET A 8 -62.08 -12.12 20.97
C MET A 8 -63.14 -12.27 19.85
N LYS A 9 -63.10 -11.40 18.83
CA LYS A 9 -63.70 -11.64 17.52
C LYS A 9 -62.88 -12.68 16.75
N LYS A 10 -63.35 -13.93 16.80
CA LYS A 10 -62.75 -15.15 16.24
C LYS A 10 -62.71 -15.26 14.70
N LYS A 11 -62.97 -14.18 13.94
CA LYS A 11 -63.25 -14.25 12.49
C LYS A 11 -62.16 -13.67 11.57
N THR A 12 -61.14 -13.01 12.10
CA THR A 12 -60.08 -12.33 11.30
C THR A 12 -58.74 -13.05 11.24
N ARG A 13 -58.54 -14.16 11.96
CA ARG A 13 -57.26 -14.90 11.98
C ARG A 13 -57.03 -15.88 10.82
N ARG A 14 -58.04 -16.18 10.00
CA ARG A 14 -57.91 -17.16 8.90
C ARG A 14 -57.49 -16.56 7.55
N ILE A 15 -57.50 -15.23 7.42
CA ILE A 15 -57.14 -14.56 6.16
C ILE A 15 -55.66 -14.16 6.14
N LEU A 16 -55.02 -13.96 7.30
CA LEU A 16 -53.62 -13.53 7.38
C LEU A 16 -52.60 -14.66 7.09
N LEU A 17 -53.01 -15.93 7.17
CA LEU A 17 -52.11 -17.08 6.98
C LEU A 17 -52.06 -17.60 5.53
N VAL A 18 -52.98 -17.19 4.65
CA VAL A 18 -52.99 -17.65 3.25
C VAL A 18 -52.12 -16.75 2.35
N VAL A 19 -52.01 -15.45 2.67
CA VAL A 19 -51.23 -14.49 1.86
C VAL A 19 -49.72 -14.66 2.03
N LEU A 20 -49.25 -15.23 3.15
CA LEU A 20 -47.81 -15.44 3.40
C LEU A 20 -47.24 -16.73 2.75
N SER A 21 -48.10 -17.59 2.19
CA SER A 21 -47.67 -18.85 1.56
C SER A 21 -47.54 -18.80 0.03
N LEU A 22 -47.91 -17.66 -0.59
CA LEU A 22 -47.86 -17.46 -2.04
C LEU A 22 -46.66 -16.62 -2.51
N PHE A 23 -45.81 -16.13 -1.60
CA PHE A 23 -44.61 -15.37 -1.94
C PHE A 23 -43.31 -16.19 -1.95
N THR A 24 -43.34 -17.46 -1.52
CA THR A 24 -42.14 -18.32 -1.49
C THR A 24 -42.01 -19.27 -2.69
N ALA A 25 -42.97 -19.29 -3.62
CA ALA A 25 -42.98 -20.19 -4.78
C ALA A 25 -42.70 -19.49 -6.13
N ALA A 26 -42.32 -18.21 -6.14
CA ALA A 26 -42.11 -17.41 -7.35
C ALA A 26 -40.67 -16.89 -7.55
N LEU A 27 -39.66 -17.54 -6.94
CA LEU A 27 -38.24 -17.19 -7.18
C LEU A 27 -37.35 -18.41 -7.47
N VAL A 28 -37.95 -19.52 -7.90
CA VAL A 28 -37.22 -20.73 -8.34
C VAL A 28 -37.83 -21.24 -9.65
N ALA A 29 -37.85 -20.39 -10.69
CA ALA A 29 -38.11 -20.81 -12.08
C ALA A 29 -37.94 -19.61 -13.02
N ALA A 30 -36.71 -19.13 -13.19
CA ALA A 30 -36.35 -18.31 -14.34
C ALA A 30 -34.88 -18.59 -14.70
N SER A 31 -34.73 -19.49 -15.67
CA SER A 31 -33.69 -19.48 -16.73
C SER A 31 -32.24 -19.21 -16.29
N GLY A 32 -31.30 -20.16 -16.31
CA GLY A 32 -31.24 -21.30 -17.22
C GLY A 32 -31.10 -20.84 -18.67
N GLY A 33 -29.95 -20.27 -19.04
CA GLY A 33 -29.59 -20.01 -20.44
C GLY A 33 -28.81 -18.72 -20.71
N MET A 34 -27.49 -18.71 -20.46
CA MET A 34 -26.53 -18.02 -21.34
C MET A 34 -25.13 -18.55 -21.07
N LEU A 35 -24.78 -19.57 -21.84
CA LEU A 35 -23.47 -20.19 -21.92
C LEU A 35 -22.95 -19.86 -23.31
N SER A 36 -22.22 -18.74 -23.45
CA SER A 36 -21.34 -18.48 -24.60
C SER A 36 -20.60 -17.16 -24.46
N LEU A 37 -19.27 -17.28 -24.35
CA LEU A 37 -18.26 -16.41 -24.97
C LEU A 37 -18.11 -14.98 -24.43
N ILE A 38 -17.43 -14.85 -23.29
CA ILE A 38 -16.39 -13.83 -23.13
C ILE A 38 -15.10 -14.55 -22.76
N GLN A 39 -14.46 -15.09 -23.80
CA GLN A 39 -13.03 -15.38 -23.80
C GLN A 39 -12.35 -14.03 -24.08
N MET A 40 -12.33 -13.14 -23.09
CA MET A 40 -11.38 -12.04 -23.10
C MET A 40 -10.15 -12.55 -22.38
N SER A 41 -9.08 -12.63 -23.17
CA SER A 41 -7.71 -12.82 -22.73
C SER A 41 -7.43 -11.81 -21.63
N ALA A 42 -7.59 -12.22 -20.37
CA ALA A 42 -6.80 -11.66 -19.31
C ALA A 42 -5.38 -12.15 -19.61
N GLU A 43 -4.64 -11.35 -20.37
CA GLU A 43 -3.21 -11.24 -20.18
C GLU A 43 -3.02 -10.88 -18.71
N GLN A 44 -2.99 -11.94 -17.92
CA GLN A 44 -2.62 -11.94 -16.53
C GLN A 44 -1.17 -11.48 -16.56
N SER A 45 -1.02 -10.15 -16.51
CA SER A 45 0.21 -9.49 -16.11
C SER A 45 0.66 -10.25 -14.87
N ARG A 46 1.64 -11.13 -15.09
CA ARG A 46 2.31 -11.83 -14.02
C ARG A 46 3.14 -10.75 -13.33
N VAL A 47 2.49 -9.94 -12.50
CA VAL A 47 3.19 -9.33 -11.38
C VAL A 47 3.72 -10.54 -10.61
N PRO A 48 5.05 -10.72 -10.53
CA PRO A 48 5.60 -11.80 -9.74
C PRO A 48 5.02 -11.66 -8.34
N VAL A 49 4.24 -12.65 -7.91
CA VAL A 49 3.90 -12.82 -6.51
C VAL A 49 5.24 -13.06 -5.84
N ILE A 50 5.82 -12.01 -5.26
CA ILE A 50 7.03 -12.09 -4.45
C ILE A 50 6.69 -13.03 -3.30
N ALA A 51 7.12 -14.28 -3.48
CA ALA A 51 6.91 -15.34 -2.52
C ALA A 51 7.66 -14.98 -1.24
N ASN A 52 6.92 -15.00 -0.14
CA ASN A 52 7.42 -15.19 1.22
C ASN A 52 8.61 -14.31 1.63
N ALA A 53 8.29 -13.12 2.12
CA ALA A 53 9.08 -12.49 3.18
C ALA A 53 9.08 -13.42 4.41
N SER A 54 10.04 -14.33 4.52
CA SER A 54 10.33 -15.11 5.72
C SER A 54 11.72 -15.73 5.66
N GLU A 55 12.71 -14.89 5.40
CA GLU A 55 14.04 -14.96 5.97
C GLU A 55 14.49 -13.50 5.98
N THR A 56 14.35 -12.81 7.11
CA THR A 56 14.95 -11.49 7.29
C THR A 56 16.46 -11.70 7.26
N SER A 57 17.04 -11.72 6.06
CA SER A 57 18.46 -11.59 5.85
C SER A 57 18.88 -10.36 6.65
N ARG A 58 19.80 -10.53 7.60
CA ARG A 58 20.44 -9.38 8.22
C ARG A 58 21.00 -8.55 7.05
N PRO A 59 20.80 -7.23 7.04
CA PRO A 59 21.38 -6.41 5.98
C PRO A 59 22.87 -6.72 5.92
N GLU A 60 23.40 -6.85 4.70
CA GLU A 60 24.82 -7.13 4.53
C GLU A 60 25.62 -6.04 5.25
N GLU A 61 26.74 -6.45 5.86
CA GLU A 61 27.59 -5.53 6.63
C GLU A 61 28.03 -4.34 5.78
N ALA A 62 28.22 -4.56 4.47
CA ALA A 62 28.51 -3.52 3.49
C ALA A 62 27.42 -2.43 3.48
N ALA A 63 26.14 -2.79 3.36
CA ALA A 63 25.04 -1.82 3.32
C ALA A 63 24.97 -0.93 4.58
N LEU A 64 25.28 -1.48 5.75
CA LEU A 64 25.31 -0.73 7.00
C LEU A 64 26.47 0.29 7.06
N GLN A 65 27.58 0.02 6.38
CA GLN A 65 28.74 0.93 6.32
C GLN A 65 28.46 2.20 5.51
N CYS A 66 27.41 2.21 4.69
CA CYS A 66 26.99 3.39 3.92
C CYS A 66 25.94 4.26 4.61
N LEU A 67 25.51 3.88 5.82
CA LEU A 67 24.68 4.75 6.64
C LEU A 67 25.56 5.85 7.28
N PRO A 68 24.99 7.02 7.61
CA PRO A 68 25.77 8.09 8.20
C PRO A 68 26.25 7.69 9.60
N ASP A 69 27.42 8.19 10.01
CA ASP A 69 28.07 7.81 11.29
C ASP A 69 27.21 8.11 12.53
N ASP A 70 26.26 9.05 12.41
CA ASP A 70 25.36 9.46 13.48
C ASP A 70 24.02 8.68 13.47
N ALA A 71 23.84 7.73 12.56
CA ALA A 71 22.62 6.94 12.44
C ALA A 71 22.33 6.15 13.73
N THR A 72 21.13 6.35 14.27
CA THR A 72 20.60 5.61 15.42
C THR A 72 19.21 5.07 15.12
N ASN A 73 18.70 4.16 15.96
CA ASN A 73 17.38 3.54 15.78
C ASN A 73 17.14 2.95 14.38
N ILE A 74 18.15 2.29 13.83
CA ILE A 74 18.14 1.78 12.45
C ILE A 74 17.17 0.59 12.37
N ILE A 75 16.22 0.66 11.43
CA ILE A 75 15.23 -0.36 11.12
C ILE A 75 15.33 -0.67 9.63
N LEU A 76 15.57 -1.93 9.27
CA LEU A 76 15.44 -2.38 7.89
C LEU A 76 13.95 -2.43 7.52
N ARG A 77 13.55 -1.67 6.50
CA ARG A 77 12.18 -1.51 6.02
C ARG A 77 11.91 -2.29 4.73
N GLY A 78 12.94 -2.63 3.96
CA GLY A 78 12.78 -3.44 2.75
C GLY A 78 14.09 -3.79 2.08
N VAL A 79 14.07 -4.86 1.28
CA VAL A 79 15.20 -5.31 0.45
C VAL A 79 14.68 -5.66 -0.95
N HIS A 80 15.41 -5.27 -1.99
CA HIS A 80 15.09 -5.63 -3.37
C HIS A 80 16.35 -5.90 -4.17
N GLU A 81 16.46 -7.11 -4.71
CA GLU A 81 17.49 -7.48 -5.68
C GLU A 81 17.05 -7.05 -7.08
N HIS A 82 17.97 -6.43 -7.82
CA HIS A 82 17.71 -5.88 -9.14
C HIS A 82 18.86 -6.19 -10.10
N GLU A 83 18.49 -6.64 -11.30
CA GLU A 83 19.43 -6.87 -12.39
C GLU A 83 19.44 -5.67 -13.34
N SER A 84 20.58 -5.01 -13.48
CA SER A 84 20.76 -3.95 -14.48
C SER A 84 21.80 -4.36 -15.52
N THR A 85 21.53 -4.06 -16.78
CA THR A 85 22.48 -4.33 -17.87
C THR A 85 23.06 -3.02 -18.39
N ALA A 86 24.36 -2.83 -18.19
CA ALA A 86 25.09 -1.63 -18.62
C ALA A 86 26.40 -2.04 -19.32
N GLY A 87 26.75 -1.38 -20.42
CA GLY A 87 28.00 -1.65 -21.14
C GLY A 87 28.15 -3.09 -21.67
N GLY A 88 27.06 -3.85 -21.81
CA GLY A 88 27.08 -5.26 -22.24
C GLY A 88 27.30 -6.27 -21.10
N TYR A 89 27.32 -5.84 -19.85
CA TYR A 89 27.42 -6.69 -18.67
C TYR A 89 26.14 -6.58 -17.83
N THR A 90 25.75 -7.69 -17.21
CA THR A 90 24.64 -7.73 -16.24
C THR A 90 25.21 -7.62 -14.84
N HIS A 91 24.73 -6.63 -14.11
CA HIS A 91 25.12 -6.29 -12.75
C HIS A 91 23.99 -6.68 -11.80
N GLN A 92 24.33 -7.39 -10.73
CA GLN A 92 23.42 -7.69 -9.63
C GLN A 92 23.57 -6.60 -8.57
N MET A 93 22.49 -5.93 -8.26
CA MET A 93 22.45 -4.87 -7.26
C MET A 93 21.40 -5.20 -6.22
N THR A 94 21.69 -4.90 -4.95
CA THR A 94 20.74 -5.06 -3.86
C THR A 94 20.43 -3.70 -3.26
N TYR A 95 19.17 -3.33 -3.27
CA TYR A 95 18.69 -2.11 -2.63
C TYR A 95 18.14 -2.43 -1.24
N TYR A 96 18.60 -1.68 -0.25
CA TYR A 96 18.14 -1.74 1.12
C TYR A 96 17.47 -0.43 1.46
N LEU A 97 16.28 -0.48 2.03
CA LEU A 97 15.60 0.69 2.58
C LEU A 97 15.66 0.63 4.10
N PHE A 98 16.22 1.67 4.71
CA PHE A 98 16.30 1.83 6.15
C PHE A 98 15.43 2.99 6.61
N GLY A 99 14.78 2.82 7.76
CA GLY A 99 14.31 3.93 8.57
C GLY A 99 15.29 4.15 9.72
N LEU A 100 15.74 5.37 9.94
CA LEU A 100 16.74 5.68 10.96
C LEU A 100 16.53 7.08 11.54
N THR A 101 17.17 7.35 12.66
CA THR A 101 17.33 8.70 13.21
C THR A 101 18.72 9.23 12.89
N SER A 102 18.81 10.34 12.16
CA SER A 102 20.05 11.08 11.86
C SER A 102 19.78 12.57 12.04
N GLU A 103 20.74 13.29 12.61
CA GLU A 103 20.62 14.70 13.01
C GLU A 103 19.39 14.98 13.90
N GLY A 104 18.99 13.98 14.69
CA GLY A 104 17.82 14.05 15.58
C GLY A 104 16.46 14.00 14.88
N GLN A 105 16.42 13.73 13.57
CA GLN A 105 15.20 13.57 12.79
C GLN A 105 15.03 12.12 12.32
N TRP A 106 13.79 11.63 12.29
CA TRP A 106 13.48 10.36 11.63
C TRP A 106 13.53 10.55 10.11
N GLN A 107 14.25 9.67 9.43
CA GLN A 107 14.48 9.71 7.98
C GLN A 107 14.39 8.31 7.40
N GLU A 108 14.14 8.24 6.09
CA GLU A 108 14.36 7.01 5.33
C GLU A 108 15.52 7.16 4.38
N TRP A 109 16.36 6.13 4.29
CA TRP A 109 17.56 6.09 3.48
C TRP A 109 17.53 4.81 2.65
N ALA A 110 17.70 4.92 1.33
CA ALA A 110 17.96 3.75 0.51
C ALA A 110 19.45 3.66 0.17
N VAL A 111 20.01 2.47 0.36
CA VAL A 111 21.40 2.13 0.06
C VAL A 111 21.39 1.06 -1.02
N MET A 112 22.18 1.28 -2.06
CA MET A 112 22.46 0.27 -3.09
C MET A 112 23.78 -0.41 -2.75
N ASP A 113 23.80 -1.74 -2.80
CA ASP A 113 25.00 -2.57 -2.71
C ASP A 113 25.25 -3.23 -4.07
N PHE A 114 26.48 -3.16 -4.53
CA PHE A 114 26.96 -3.75 -5.76
C PHE A 114 28.30 -4.44 -5.49
N GLU A 115 28.30 -5.77 -5.47
CA GLU A 115 29.49 -6.61 -5.27
C GLU A 115 30.31 -6.24 -4.01
N GLY A 116 29.62 -5.86 -2.92
CA GLY A 116 30.23 -5.49 -1.64
C GLY A 116 30.70 -4.04 -1.57
N VAL A 117 30.41 -3.23 -2.59
CA VAL A 117 30.55 -1.78 -2.57
C VAL A 117 29.16 -1.17 -2.44
N CYS A 118 28.94 -0.38 -1.39
CA CYS A 118 27.67 0.29 -1.17
C CYS A 118 27.72 1.77 -1.55
N GLY A 119 26.54 2.34 -1.79
CA GLY A 119 26.34 3.78 -1.97
C GLY A 119 24.92 4.19 -1.57
N ILE A 120 24.78 5.42 -1.08
CA ILE A 120 23.47 6.01 -0.78
C ILE A 120 22.81 6.37 -2.11
N THR A 121 21.63 5.82 -2.36
CA THR A 121 20.86 6.13 -3.57
C THR A 121 19.69 7.05 -3.27
N TYR A 122 19.24 7.16 -2.02
CA TYR A 122 18.10 7.99 -1.65
C TYR A 122 18.15 8.38 -0.17
N THR A 123 17.70 9.58 0.16
CA THR A 123 17.26 9.94 1.51
C THR A 123 16.09 10.92 1.47
N THR A 124 15.18 10.79 2.43
CA THR A 124 14.08 11.76 2.62
C THR A 124 14.58 13.20 2.85
N ALA A 125 15.82 13.38 3.29
CA ALA A 125 16.41 14.70 3.49
C ALA A 125 16.60 15.50 2.17
N TRP A 126 16.63 14.84 1.02
CA TRP A 126 16.74 15.50 -0.28
C TRP A 126 15.43 16.13 -0.75
N GLY A 127 14.29 15.75 -0.15
CA GLY A 127 12.96 16.25 -0.56
C GLY A 127 12.46 15.67 -1.89
N GLU A 128 13.17 14.68 -2.42
CA GLU A 128 12.86 13.93 -3.64
C GLU A 128 12.13 12.62 -3.28
N THR A 129 11.57 11.95 -4.28
CA THR A 129 10.90 10.64 -4.13
C THR A 129 11.88 9.50 -4.39
N LEU A 130 11.60 8.29 -3.89
CA LEU A 130 12.49 7.16 -4.12
C LEU A 130 12.58 6.83 -5.62
N SER A 131 11.47 6.94 -6.34
CA SER A 131 11.40 6.66 -7.79
C SER A 131 12.07 7.69 -8.71
N GLU A 132 12.58 8.80 -8.17
CA GLU A 132 13.48 9.72 -8.89
C GLU A 132 14.94 9.23 -8.90
N HIS A 133 15.31 8.33 -7.97
CA HIS A 133 16.69 7.84 -7.84
C HIS A 133 16.89 6.38 -8.15
N VAL A 134 15.83 5.58 -8.12
CA VAL A 134 15.88 4.16 -8.47
C VAL A 134 14.74 3.81 -9.42
N ASP A 135 14.90 2.72 -10.16
CA ASP A 135 13.86 2.22 -11.04
C ASP A 135 12.52 2.05 -10.31
N MET A 136 11.42 2.43 -10.99
CA MET A 136 10.08 2.46 -10.40
C MET A 136 9.66 1.12 -9.76
N ASP A 137 10.07 -0.01 -10.34
CA ASP A 137 9.74 -1.33 -9.79
C ASP A 137 10.51 -1.61 -8.48
N VAL A 138 11.75 -1.13 -8.38
CA VAL A 138 12.54 -1.17 -7.13
C VAL A 138 11.86 -0.30 -6.08
N ALA A 139 11.51 0.94 -6.45
CA ALA A 139 10.85 1.90 -5.56
C ALA A 139 9.54 1.31 -4.99
N ARG A 140 8.67 0.81 -5.87
CA ARG A 140 7.41 0.14 -5.51
C ARG A 140 7.61 -1.04 -4.57
N SER A 141 8.55 -1.93 -4.89
CA SER A 141 8.85 -3.11 -4.05
C SER A 141 9.29 -2.70 -2.64
N LEU A 142 10.25 -1.77 -2.54
CA LEU A 142 10.74 -1.29 -1.25
C LEU A 142 9.64 -0.60 -0.45
N ARG A 143 8.79 0.18 -1.12
CA ARG A 143 7.71 0.93 -0.48
C ARG A 143 6.61 0.03 0.07
N LEU A 144 6.24 -1.02 -0.66
CA LEU A 144 5.34 -2.07 -0.19
C LEU A 144 5.89 -2.78 1.06
N GLN A 145 7.18 -3.12 1.07
CA GLN A 145 7.80 -3.72 2.24
C GLN A 145 7.82 -2.75 3.43
N SER A 146 8.15 -1.49 3.20
CA SER A 146 8.16 -0.46 4.26
C SER A 146 6.79 -0.34 4.93
N TYR A 147 5.71 -0.24 4.15
CA TYR A 147 4.36 -0.16 4.72
C TYR A 147 3.95 -1.44 5.46
N ARG A 148 4.41 -2.63 5.04
CA ARG A 148 4.19 -3.87 5.81
C ARG A 148 4.90 -3.81 7.15
N THR A 149 6.18 -3.42 7.18
CA THR A 149 6.93 -3.25 8.44
C THR A 149 6.30 -2.19 9.34
N ILE A 150 5.81 -1.08 8.77
CA ILE A 150 5.09 -0.06 9.54
C ILE A 150 3.81 -0.66 10.13
N ALA A 151 2.98 -1.32 9.32
CA ALA A 151 1.75 -1.96 9.77
C ALA A 151 2.02 -2.93 10.93
N GLU A 152 3.03 -3.79 10.81
CA GLU A 152 3.44 -4.72 11.87
C GLU A 152 3.83 -3.99 13.17
N SER A 153 4.50 -2.84 13.07
CA SER A 153 4.93 -2.06 14.24
C SER A 153 3.80 -1.32 14.97
N ILE A 154 2.70 -1.01 14.29
CA ILE A 154 1.59 -0.19 14.85
C ILE A 154 0.31 -1.01 15.14
N GLY A 155 0.36 -2.33 15.05
CA GLY A 155 -0.77 -3.20 15.41
C GLY A 155 -1.57 -3.75 14.22
N GLY A 156 -1.07 -3.62 12.99
CA GLY A 156 -1.57 -4.28 11.79
C GLY A 156 -2.03 -3.32 10.69
N ILE A 157 -2.45 -3.91 9.56
CA ILE A 157 -2.89 -3.17 8.36
C ILE A 157 -4.09 -2.27 8.66
N GLU A 158 -5.00 -2.67 9.54
CA GLU A 158 -6.17 -1.85 9.89
C GLU A 158 -5.79 -0.57 10.66
N GLU A 159 -4.75 -0.61 11.50
CA GLU A 159 -4.25 0.59 12.18
C GLU A 159 -3.51 1.51 11.20
N LEU A 160 -2.72 0.94 10.28
CA LEU A 160 -2.13 1.70 9.18
C LEU A 160 -3.20 2.39 8.33
N LYS A 161 -4.25 1.65 7.96
CA LYS A 161 -5.37 2.15 7.18
C LYS A 161 -6.06 3.30 7.87
N LYS A 162 -6.32 3.20 9.18
CA LYS A 162 -6.90 4.31 9.96
C LYS A 162 -6.00 5.54 9.95
N GLY A 163 -4.68 5.37 10.14
CA GLY A 163 -3.73 6.48 10.14
C GLY A 163 -3.64 7.19 8.79
N ILE A 164 -3.64 6.45 7.68
CA ILE A 164 -3.61 7.01 6.32
C ILE A 164 -4.94 7.67 5.93
N LEU A 165 -6.07 7.09 6.35
CA LEU A 165 -7.40 7.57 5.96
C LEU A 165 -7.99 8.61 6.92
N ALA A 166 -7.28 8.99 7.99
CA ALA A 166 -7.67 10.05 8.91
C ALA A 166 -6.96 11.37 8.49
N PRO A 167 -7.58 12.22 7.65
CA PRO A 167 -6.91 13.37 7.06
C PRO A 167 -6.57 14.43 8.12
N ASP A 168 -7.40 14.50 9.16
CA ASP A 168 -7.41 15.55 10.19
C ASP A 168 -6.20 15.50 11.14
N ASP A 169 -5.56 14.34 11.31
CA ASP A 169 -4.55 14.13 12.37
C ASP A 169 -3.13 13.86 11.87
N TYR A 170 -2.92 13.45 10.61
CA TYR A 170 -1.63 12.85 10.20
C TYR A 170 -1.00 13.41 8.91
N LEU A 171 -1.76 14.07 8.05
CA LEU A 171 -1.37 14.20 6.64
C LEU A 171 -1.80 15.52 5.97
N GLY A 172 -2.83 16.19 6.51
CA GLY A 172 -3.24 17.53 6.08
C GLY A 172 -2.57 18.63 6.91
N GLY A 173 -2.18 19.73 6.24
CA GLY A 173 -1.72 20.95 6.89
C GLY A 173 -2.51 22.16 6.39
N MET A 174 -2.31 23.32 7.00
CA MET A 174 -2.74 24.58 6.39
C MET A 174 -1.61 25.13 5.52
N ASP A 175 -1.90 25.59 4.31
CA ASP A 175 -0.94 26.38 3.54
C ASP A 175 -0.72 27.77 4.19
N SER A 176 0.21 28.54 3.65
CA SER A 176 0.53 29.89 4.15
C SER A 176 -0.63 30.90 4.04
N TYR A 177 -1.72 30.53 3.36
CA TYR A 177 -2.91 31.33 3.14
C TYR A 177 -4.13 30.83 3.92
N GLY A 178 -3.97 29.77 4.74
CA GLY A 178 -5.03 29.19 5.56
C GLY A 178 -5.98 28.27 4.79
N ASN A 179 -5.57 27.77 3.62
CA ASN A 179 -6.30 26.72 2.91
C ASN A 179 -5.81 25.35 3.39
N GLU A 180 -6.74 24.40 3.44
CA GLU A 180 -6.42 23.00 3.69
C GLU A 180 -5.54 22.47 2.54
N ARG A 181 -4.33 22.06 2.87
CA ARG A 181 -3.40 21.42 1.94
C ARG A 181 -3.58 19.92 2.06
N LEU A 182 -4.00 19.31 0.95
CA LEU A 182 -4.07 17.86 0.82
C LEU A 182 -2.69 17.23 1.03
N PRO A 183 -2.60 16.03 1.63
CA PRO A 183 -1.36 15.29 1.65
C PRO A 183 -0.81 15.05 0.26
N THR A 184 0.51 15.02 0.16
CA THR A 184 1.21 14.68 -1.07
C THR A 184 1.86 13.31 -0.89
N PHE A 185 1.58 12.39 -1.80
CA PHE A 185 2.18 11.05 -1.83
C PHE A 185 3.08 10.90 -3.06
N ALA A 186 4.16 10.11 -2.93
CA ALA A 186 4.89 9.68 -4.10
C ALA A 186 4.06 8.64 -4.89
N PRO A 187 4.29 8.50 -6.21
CA PRO A 187 3.57 7.52 -7.03
C PRO A 187 3.72 6.07 -6.51
N GLU A 188 4.90 5.70 -6.01
CA GLU A 188 5.17 4.39 -5.42
C GLU A 188 4.41 4.14 -4.11
N ASP A 189 4.09 5.19 -3.34
CA ASP A 189 3.33 5.06 -2.10
C ASP A 189 1.89 4.64 -2.37
N ILE A 190 1.22 5.34 -3.30
CA ILE A 190 -0.16 5.01 -3.71
C ILE A 190 -0.23 3.60 -4.26
N TRP A 191 0.74 3.21 -5.10
CA TRP A 191 0.82 1.84 -5.59
C TRP A 191 0.93 0.83 -4.44
N ALA A 192 1.82 1.08 -3.48
CA ALA A 192 2.07 0.19 -2.35
C ALA A 192 0.86 0.06 -1.43
N LEU A 193 0.20 1.18 -1.11
CA LEU A 193 -1.04 1.20 -0.32
C LEU A 193 -2.15 0.39 -0.98
N HIS A 194 -2.32 0.53 -2.31
CA HIS A 194 -3.29 -0.25 -3.07
C HIS A 194 -3.01 -1.76 -3.01
N GLN A 195 -1.74 -2.19 -3.03
CA GLN A 195 -1.38 -3.61 -2.84
C GLN A 195 -1.73 -4.13 -1.44
N LEU A 196 -1.86 -3.26 -0.45
CA LEU A 196 -2.27 -3.60 0.92
C LEU A 196 -3.78 -3.49 1.12
N GLY A 197 -4.57 -3.17 0.10
CA GLY A 197 -6.01 -2.98 0.20
C GLY A 197 -6.41 -1.65 0.87
N ILE A 198 -5.49 -0.69 0.96
CA ILE A 198 -5.73 0.66 1.45
C ILE A 198 -5.89 1.55 0.23
N TYR A 199 -7.10 2.08 0.02
CA TYR A 199 -7.43 2.95 -1.10
C TYR A 199 -7.81 4.32 -0.55
N PRO A 200 -6.87 5.28 -0.48
CA PRO A 200 -7.19 6.67 -0.20
C PRO A 200 -8.25 7.16 -1.20
N PRO A 201 -9.34 7.81 -0.75
CA PRO A 201 -10.33 8.33 -1.68
C PRO A 201 -9.70 9.31 -2.67
N GLU A 202 -10.17 9.28 -3.91
CA GLU A 202 -9.82 10.30 -4.90
C GLU A 202 -10.18 11.69 -4.33
N ASP A 203 -9.41 12.71 -4.71
CA ASP A 203 -9.52 14.10 -4.21
C ASP A 203 -9.14 14.36 -2.74
N THR A 204 -8.75 13.34 -1.95
CA THR A 204 -8.25 13.54 -0.58
C THR A 204 -6.73 13.62 -0.49
N TYR A 205 -6.05 13.58 -1.63
CA TYR A 205 -4.60 13.65 -1.71
C TYR A 205 -4.14 14.19 -3.06
N THR A 206 -2.87 14.56 -3.12
CA THR A 206 -2.14 14.89 -4.35
C THR A 206 -1.05 13.85 -4.58
N ILE A 207 -0.74 13.58 -5.84
CA ILE A 207 0.40 12.76 -6.21
C ILE A 207 1.52 13.72 -6.62
N GLN A 208 2.71 13.52 -6.06
CA GLN A 208 3.89 14.27 -6.47
C GLN A 208 4.17 13.99 -7.95
N GLU A 209 4.30 15.06 -8.74
CA GLU A 209 4.83 14.97 -10.09
C GLU A 209 6.34 14.74 -9.98
N ILE A 210 6.84 13.73 -10.68
CA ILE A 210 8.23 13.30 -10.64
C ILE A 210 8.81 13.23 -12.04
N GLU A 211 10.12 13.39 -12.15
CA GLU A 211 10.88 12.93 -13.32
C GLU A 211 11.43 11.53 -13.00
N PRO A 212 10.84 10.45 -13.56
CA PRO A 212 11.25 9.10 -13.19
C PRO A 212 12.72 8.85 -13.48
N TYR A 213 13.36 8.06 -12.61
CA TYR A 213 14.73 7.63 -12.82
C TYR A 213 14.91 7.01 -14.22
N VAL A 214 15.96 7.46 -14.92
CA VAL A 214 16.45 6.83 -16.14
C VAL A 214 17.89 6.37 -15.89
N PRO A 215 18.22 5.08 -16.09
CA PRO A 215 19.58 4.59 -15.96
C PRO A 215 20.59 5.43 -16.76
N GLY A 216 21.65 5.88 -16.10
CA GLY A 216 22.71 6.71 -16.70
C GLY A 216 22.41 8.22 -16.76
N GLN A 217 21.25 8.69 -16.27
CA GLN A 217 20.93 10.13 -16.25
C GLN A 217 21.85 10.94 -15.33
N LEU A 218 22.35 10.33 -14.25
CA LEU A 218 23.17 10.98 -13.23
C LEU A 218 24.69 10.80 -13.43
N SER A 219 25.12 10.11 -14.50
CA SER A 219 26.54 10.04 -14.89
C SER A 219 26.87 11.19 -15.84
N GLN A 220 27.20 12.37 -15.29
CA GLN A 220 27.81 13.47 -16.04
C GLN A 220 29.18 13.82 -15.47
#